data_AF-A0A820MDL9-F1
#
_entry.id   AF-A0A820MDL9-F1
#
_cell.length_a   1.000
_cell.length_b   1.000
_cell.length_c   1.000
_cell.angle_alpha   90.00
_cell.angle_beta   90.00
_cell.angle_gamma   90.00
#
_symmetry.space_group_name_H-M   'P 1'
#
loop_
_entity.id
_entity.type
_entity.pdbx_description
1 polymer ?
#
loop_
_entity_poly.entity_id
_entity_poly.type
_entity_poly.pdbx_seq_one_letter_code
_entity_poly.pdbx_strand_id
1 'polypeptide(L)'
;KNRMTGHFFEGAEKLLEIWFTTTTSDTIKYTSRNDLRNIPRDLIEEVLNLVNCKVLQYAQSATTDTYVLSESSMFIFRTHFVLKTCGETTLLHAVQPILELARDYCDFDIVD
;
A
#
# COMPACT_ATOMS: atom_id res chain seq x y z
N LYS A 1 24.82 -17.34 -33.05
CA LYS A 1 24.22 -17.83 -31.78
C LYS A 1 23.15 -16.83 -31.35
N ASN A 2 21.89 -17.08 -31.71
CA ASN A 2 20.76 -16.27 -31.26
C ASN A 2 20.63 -16.45 -29.74
N ARG A 3 20.88 -15.38 -28.99
CA ARG A 3 20.63 -15.34 -27.55
C ARG A 3 19.12 -15.17 -27.40
N MET A 4 18.39 -16.28 -27.20
CA MET A 4 17.04 -16.18 -26.63
C MET A 4 17.23 -15.54 -25.25
N THR A 5 16.90 -14.26 -25.15
CA THR A 5 16.73 -13.57 -23.87
C THR A 5 15.54 -14.24 -23.21
N GLY A 6 15.80 -15.24 -22.39
CA GLY A 6 14.78 -15.90 -21.59
C GLY A 6 14.08 -14.82 -20.77
N HIS A 7 12.82 -14.57 -21.08
CA HIS A 7 11.94 -13.81 -20.19
C HIS A 7 11.82 -14.62 -18.91
N PHE A 8 12.67 -14.31 -17.93
CA PHE A 8 12.58 -14.84 -16.59
C PHE A 8 11.42 -14.10 -15.91
N PHE A 9 10.26 -14.75 -15.87
CA PHE A 9 9.13 -14.24 -15.11
C PHE A 9 9.30 -14.71 -13.67
N GLU A 10 9.68 -13.79 -12.78
CA GLU A 10 9.62 -14.04 -11.34
C GLU A 10 8.15 -14.01 -10.91
N GLY A 11 7.46 -15.12 -11.15
CA GLY A 11 6.03 -15.28 -10.89
C GLY A 11 5.67 -15.47 -9.41
N ALA A 12 6.61 -15.27 -8.49
CA ALA A 12 6.34 -15.29 -7.07
C ALA A 12 5.68 -13.96 -6.67
N GLU A 13 4.38 -14.03 -6.36
CA GLU A 13 3.64 -12.94 -5.77
C GLU A 13 4.20 -12.63 -4.37
N LYS A 14 4.45 -11.35 -4.09
CA LYS A 14 4.84 -10.82 -2.78
C LYS A 14 3.67 -10.01 -2.24
N LEU A 15 3.30 -10.26 -0.99
CA LEU A 15 2.20 -9.58 -0.30
C LEU A 15 2.78 -8.78 0.87
N LEU A 16 2.48 -7.48 0.89
CA LEU A 16 2.64 -6.62 2.05
C LEU A 16 1.25 -6.28 2.57
N GLU A 17 0.99 -6.62 3.82
CA GLU A 17 -0.23 -6.29 4.53
C GLU A 17 0.16 -5.69 5.88
N ILE A 18 -0.30 -4.47 6.15
CA ILE A 18 0.00 -3.75 7.38
C ILE A 18 -1.32 -3.37 8.05
N TRP A 19 -1.50 -3.84 9.28
CA TRP A 19 -2.64 -3.49 10.13
C TRP A 19 -2.22 -2.41 11.11
N PHE A 20 -3.06 -1.41 11.27
CA PHE A 20 -2.81 -0.23 12.08
C PHE A 20 -3.82 -0.11 13.20
N THR A 21 -3.34 0.31 14.36
CA THR A 21 -4.13 0.71 15.50
C THR A 21 -3.54 1.97 16.12
N THR A 22 -4.17 2.49 17.17
CA THR A 22 -3.66 3.65 17.90
C THR A 22 -3.69 3.41 19.40
N THR A 23 -2.71 3.94 20.13
CA THR A 23 -2.66 3.86 21.60
C THR A 23 -3.92 4.42 22.27
N THR A 24 -4.65 5.31 21.58
CA THR A 24 -5.91 5.89 22.09
C THR A 24 -7.13 5.00 21.89
N SER A 25 -7.05 3.92 21.10
CA SER A 25 -8.21 3.10 20.72
C SER A 25 -8.84 2.31 21.88
N ASP A 26 -8.04 1.96 22.89
CA ASP A 26 -8.51 1.20 24.06
C ASP A 26 -9.49 2.00 24.94
N THR A 27 -9.54 3.32 24.74
CA THR A 27 -10.42 4.23 25.50
C THR A 27 -11.34 5.08 24.61
N ILE A 28 -10.98 5.33 23.35
CA ILE A 28 -11.75 6.16 22.41
C ILE A 28 -12.02 5.38 21.12
N LYS A 29 -13.28 5.29 20.70
CA LYS A 29 -13.66 4.72 19.39
C LYS A 29 -12.94 5.48 18.27
N TYR A 30 -12.50 4.76 17.22
CA TYR A 30 -11.89 5.35 16.02
C TYR A 30 -12.63 6.61 15.57
N THR A 31 -11.87 7.68 15.37
CA THR A 31 -12.41 8.96 14.89
C THR A 31 -12.43 8.98 13.35
N SER A 32 -12.95 10.06 12.76
CA SER A 32 -12.84 10.26 11.31
C SER A 32 -11.40 10.40 10.82
N ARG A 33 -10.45 10.75 11.71
CA ARG A 33 -9.02 10.81 11.39
C ARG A 33 -8.41 9.42 11.19
N ASN A 34 -8.86 8.43 11.97
CA ASN A 34 -8.36 7.05 11.91
C ASN A 34 -8.94 6.31 10.70
N ASP A 35 -8.46 6.70 9.52
CA ASP A 35 -8.81 6.13 8.23
C ASP A 35 -7.64 6.33 7.26
N LEU A 36 -6.96 5.25 6.86
CA LEU A 36 -5.83 5.30 5.91
C LEU A 36 -6.23 5.91 4.56
N ARG A 37 -7.53 5.91 4.23
CA ARG A 37 -8.05 6.53 3.01
C ARG A 37 -8.02 8.06 3.06
N ASN A 38 -7.67 8.65 4.21
CA ASN A 38 -7.41 10.08 4.34
C ASN A 38 -6.04 10.50 3.77
N ILE A 39 -5.13 9.54 3.51
CA ILE A 39 -3.82 9.84 2.93
C ILE A 39 -4.03 10.40 1.51
N PRO A 40 -3.43 11.57 1.18
CA PRO A 40 -3.47 12.13 -0.16
C PRO A 40 -2.97 11.14 -1.23
N ARG A 41 -3.73 11.02 -2.32
CA ARG A 41 -3.44 10.04 -3.38
C ARG A 41 -2.09 10.26 -4.06
N ASP A 42 -1.67 11.50 -4.23
CA ASP A 42 -0.36 11.85 -4.78
C ASP A 42 0.79 11.27 -3.94
N LEU A 43 0.69 11.31 -2.61
CA LEU A 43 1.69 10.70 -1.72
C LEU A 43 1.69 9.17 -1.82
N ILE A 44 0.51 8.54 -1.97
CA ILE A 44 0.41 7.11 -2.24
C ILE A 44 1.09 6.76 -3.58
N GLU A 45 0.88 7.56 -4.62
CA GLU A 45 1.53 7.36 -5.92
C GLU A 45 3.05 7.58 -5.84
N GLU A 46 3.55 8.49 -5.01
CA GLU A 46 4.98 8.62 -4.73
C GLU A 46 5.57 7.34 -4.12
N VAL A 47 4.90 6.73 -3.13
CA VAL A 47 5.33 5.44 -2.55
C VAL A 47 5.35 4.34 -3.59
N LEU A 48 4.33 4.26 -4.45
CA LEU A 48 4.27 3.27 -5.52
C LEU A 48 5.41 3.46 -6.54
N ASN A 49 5.73 4.70 -6.88
CA ASN A 49 6.84 5.01 -7.78
C ASN A 49 8.20 4.60 -7.18
N LEU A 50 8.39 4.71 -5.85
CA LEU A 50 9.61 4.23 -5.17
C LEU A 50 9.83 2.72 -5.34
N VAL A 51 8.76 1.95 -5.48
CA VAL A 51 8.80 0.50 -5.67
C VAL A 51 8.51 0.08 -7.11
N ASN A 52 8.70 0.98 -8.07
CA ASN A 52 8.51 0.74 -9.52
C ASN A 52 7.10 0.28 -9.91
N CYS A 53 6.09 0.62 -9.10
CA CYS A 53 4.69 0.34 -9.37
C CYS A 53 4.01 1.57 -9.97
N LYS A 54 3.28 1.41 -11.08
CA LYS A 54 2.49 2.48 -11.69
C LYS A 54 1.01 2.22 -11.56
N VAL A 55 0.23 3.24 -11.20
CA VAL A 55 -1.23 3.17 -11.17
C VAL A 55 -1.76 3.18 -12.60
N LEU A 56 -2.54 2.16 -12.95
CA LEU A 56 -3.27 2.07 -14.21
C LEU A 56 -4.72 2.55 -14.05
N GLN A 57 -5.36 2.16 -12.95
CA GLN A 57 -6.74 2.51 -12.66
C GLN A 57 -6.95 2.66 -11.15
N TYR A 58 -7.85 3.57 -10.79
CA TYR A 58 -8.32 3.78 -9.43
C TYR A 58 -9.85 3.61 -9.37
N ALA A 59 -10.34 3.05 -8.26
CA ALA A 59 -11.75 3.01 -7.92
C ALA A 59 -11.92 3.16 -6.41
N GLN A 60 -12.98 3.87 -5.99
CA GLN A 60 -13.34 4.04 -4.60
C GLN A 60 -14.68 3.38 -4.31
N SER A 61 -14.79 2.79 -3.13
CA SER A 61 -16.02 2.24 -2.57
C SER A 61 -16.27 2.78 -1.17
N ALA A 62 -17.38 2.37 -0.54
CA ALA A 62 -17.69 2.80 0.83
C ALA A 62 -16.64 2.39 1.86
N THR A 63 -15.90 1.29 1.62
CA THR A 63 -14.97 0.69 2.58
C THR A 63 -13.51 0.67 2.11
N THR A 64 -13.26 0.88 0.82
CA THR A 64 -11.97 0.56 0.21
C THR A 64 -11.65 1.49 -0.95
N ASP A 65 -10.40 1.93 -0.98
CA ASP A 65 -9.76 2.55 -2.13
C ASP A 65 -8.92 1.48 -2.85
N THR A 66 -9.21 1.24 -4.13
CA THR A 66 -8.64 0.14 -4.92
C THR A 66 -7.82 0.68 -6.08
N TYR A 67 -6.63 0.12 -6.26
CA TYR A 67 -5.69 0.50 -7.32
C TYR A 67 -5.30 -0.74 -8.13
N VAL A 68 -5.52 -0.65 -9.44
CA VAL A 68 -4.94 -1.59 -10.40
C VAL A 68 -3.60 -1.02 -10.83
N LEU A 69 -2.54 -1.82 -10.71
CA LEU A 69 -1.17 -1.43 -11.02
C LEU A 69 -0.65 -2.23 -12.21
N SER A 70 0.43 -1.77 -12.84
CA SER A 70 0.96 -2.33 -14.10
C SER A 70 1.16 -3.85 -14.11
N GLU A 71 1.50 -4.45 -12.96
CA GLU A 71 1.61 -5.90 -12.77
C GLU A 71 1.18 -6.32 -11.35
N SER A 72 0.26 -5.58 -10.73
CA SER A 72 0.09 -5.59 -9.27
C SER A 72 -1.29 -5.06 -8.87
N SER A 73 -1.62 -5.15 -7.59
CA SER A 73 -2.84 -4.52 -7.04
C SER A 73 -2.60 -4.00 -5.65
N MET A 74 -3.33 -2.96 -5.27
CA MET A 74 -3.24 -2.35 -3.94
C MET A 74 -4.62 -1.96 -3.44
N PHE A 75 -4.84 -2.13 -2.15
CA PHE A 75 -6.09 -1.85 -1.46
C PHE A 75 -5.80 -1.07 -0.17
N ILE A 76 -6.55 0.01 0.04
CA ILE A 76 -6.48 0.82 1.26
C ILE A 76 -7.85 0.75 1.93
N PHE A 77 -7.87 0.17 3.12
CA PHE A 77 -9.04 0.14 3.99
C PHE A 77 -8.86 1.14 5.11
N ARG A 78 -9.86 1.29 5.99
CA ARG A 78 -9.75 2.19 7.14
C ARG A 78 -8.50 1.94 8.00
N THR A 79 -8.21 0.68 8.32
CA THR A 79 -7.20 0.30 9.32
C THR A 79 -6.10 -0.60 8.77
N HIS A 80 -6.14 -0.96 7.48
CA HIS A 80 -5.11 -1.80 6.91
C HIS A 80 -4.84 -1.45 5.45
N PHE A 81 -3.59 -1.69 5.07
CA PHE A 81 -3.04 -1.44 3.75
C PHE A 81 -2.55 -2.75 3.16
N VAL A 82 -2.90 -3.02 1.90
CA VAL A 82 -2.49 -4.23 1.17
C VAL A 82 -1.83 -3.82 -0.13
N LEU A 83 -0.59 -4.25 -0.36
CA LEU A 83 0.13 -4.09 -1.62
C LEU A 83 0.64 -5.46 -2.10
N LYS A 84 0.06 -5.92 -3.20
CA LYS A 84 0.41 -7.16 -3.87
C LYS A 84 1.25 -6.85 -5.09
N THR A 85 2.46 -7.40 -5.13
CA THR A 85 3.41 -7.18 -6.22
C THR A 85 3.96 -8.48 -6.79
N CYS A 86 4.44 -8.44 -8.03
CA CYS A 86 5.21 -9.53 -8.62
C CYS A 86 6.50 -8.98 -9.25
N GLY A 87 7.33 -9.86 -9.80
CA GLY A 87 8.56 -9.45 -10.46
C GLY A 87 9.61 -8.88 -9.49
N GLU A 88 10.41 -7.95 -10.01
CA GLU A 88 11.58 -7.35 -9.35
C GLU A 88 11.23 -6.19 -8.39
N THR A 89 9.95 -6.05 -8.01
CA THR A 89 9.48 -4.98 -7.13
C THR A 89 10.17 -5.03 -5.76
N THR A 90 10.78 -3.92 -5.33
CA THR A 90 11.43 -3.79 -4.02
C THR A 90 10.42 -3.46 -2.92
N LEU A 91 9.45 -4.35 -2.69
CA LEU A 91 8.27 -4.13 -1.86
C LEU A 91 8.58 -3.58 -0.45
N LEU A 92 9.66 -4.04 0.18
CA LEU A 92 10.03 -3.60 1.55
C LEU A 92 10.40 -2.11 1.63
N HIS A 93 10.79 -1.47 0.54
CA HIS A 93 11.06 -0.02 0.53
C HIS A 93 9.78 0.82 0.70
N ALA A 94 8.59 0.25 0.48
CA ALA A 94 7.32 0.94 0.72
C ALA A 94 6.94 0.98 2.21
N VAL A 95 7.48 0.08 3.04
CA VAL A 95 7.04 -0.06 4.44
C VAL A 95 7.21 1.23 5.22
N GLN A 96 8.43 1.77 5.28
CA GLN A 96 8.71 2.97 6.07
C GLN A 96 7.88 4.20 5.62
N PRO A 97 7.80 4.53 4.31
CA PRO A 97 6.91 5.61 3.85
C PRO A 97 5.44 5.40 4.23
N ILE A 98 4.90 4.18 4.14
CA ILE A 98 3.51 3.90 4.52
C ILE A 98 3.29 4.13 6.02
N LEU A 99 4.22 3.70 6.87
CA LEU A 99 4.14 3.94 8.32
C LEU A 99 4.15 5.44 8.65
N GLU A 100 4.96 6.23 7.95
CA GLU A 100 5.02 7.68 8.11
C GLU A 100 3.72 8.35 7.69
N LEU A 101 3.17 7.98 6.53
CA LEU A 101 1.89 8.52 6.05
C LEU A 101 0.73 8.14 6.98
N ALA A 102 0.68 6.90 7.48
CA ALA A 102 -0.34 6.46 8.42
C ALA A 102 -0.31 7.25 9.73
N ARG A 103 0.89 7.55 10.25
CA ARG A 103 1.04 8.40 11.44
C ARG A 103 0.61 9.84 11.16
N ASP A 104 1.12 10.43 10.08
CA ASP A 104 1.01 11.87 9.84
C ASP A 104 -0.39 12.30 9.37
N TYR A 105 -1.13 11.41 8.69
CA TYR A 105 -2.46 11.71 8.15
C TYR A 105 -3.61 11.00 8.86
N CYS A 106 -3.33 9.92 9.61
CA CYS A 106 -4.38 9.04 10.12
C CYS A 106 -4.30 8.76 11.62
N ASP A 107 -3.35 9.38 12.34
CA ASP A 107 -3.12 9.20 13.77
C ASP A 107 -2.94 7.71 14.17
N PHE A 108 -2.39 6.89 13.27
CA PHE A 108 -2.02 5.51 13.56
C PHE A 108 -0.56 5.42 13.99
N ASP A 109 -0.33 5.11 15.28
CA ASP A 109 1.00 5.04 15.90
C ASP A 109 1.46 3.62 16.25
N ILE A 110 0.61 2.61 16.01
CA ILE A 110 0.89 1.20 16.30
C ILE A 110 0.62 0.35 15.05
N VAL A 111 1.51 -0.60 14.77
CA VAL A 111 1.27 -1.73 13.86
C VAL A 111 0.85 -2.93 14.69
N ASP A 112 -0.29 -3.54 14.34
CA ASP A 112 -0.88 -4.71 15.02
C ASP A 112 -0.43 -6.03 14.37
#